data_AF-A0A658YW62-F1
#
_entry.id   AF-A0A658YW62-F1
#
_cell.length_a   1.000
_cell.length_b   1.000
_cell.length_c   1.000
_cell.angle_alpha   90.00
_cell.angle_beta   90.00
_cell.angle_gamma   90.00
#
_symmetry.space_group_name_H-M   'P 1'
#
loop_
_entity.id
_entity.type
_entity.pdbx_description
1 polymer ?
#
loop_
_entity_poly.entity_id
_entity_poly.type
_entity_poly.pdbx_seq_one_letter_code
_entity_poly.pdbx_strand_id
1 'polypeptide(L)'
;MPRRKLAIYISSEQNLPDAGVWFKKAAAQGNFAAHFYLGRMYQNGDGVERNMEKARFHLSNAAEGGIEPALKALNELEHQTK
;
A
#
# COMPACT_ATOMS: atom_id res chain seq x y z
N MET A 1 -29.92 20.06 3.80
CA MET A 1 -28.74 20.32 2.91
C MET A 1 -27.52 19.60 3.49
N PRO A 2 -27.09 18.45 2.96
CA PRO A 2 -25.99 17.69 3.54
C PRO A 2 -24.67 18.40 3.23
N ARG A 3 -24.09 19.03 4.26
CA ARG A 3 -22.73 19.56 4.21
C ARG A 3 -21.80 18.37 4.01
N ARG A 4 -21.17 18.30 2.83
CA ARG A 4 -20.04 17.45 2.43
C ARG A 4 -18.99 17.38 3.56
N LYS A 5 -19.21 16.54 4.56
CA LYS A 5 -18.37 16.45 5.78
C LYS A 5 -17.31 15.35 5.71
N LEU A 6 -17.01 14.82 4.54
CA LEU A 6 -16.02 13.74 4.40
C LEU A 6 -14.81 14.11 3.53
N ALA A 7 -14.79 15.31 2.93
CA ALA A 7 -13.59 15.83 2.27
C ALA A 7 -12.52 16.34 3.27
N ILE A 8 -12.82 16.37 4.57
CA ILE A 8 -11.96 16.94 5.63
C ILE A 8 -11.41 15.86 6.58
N TYR A 9 -11.40 14.58 6.18
CA TYR A 9 -10.61 13.56 6.88
C TYR A 9 -9.20 13.40 6.28
N ILE A 10 -8.78 14.34 5.43
CA ILE A 10 -7.53 14.30 4.67
C ILE A 10 -6.37 14.96 5.46
N SER A 11 -6.58 15.48 6.68
CA SER A 11 -5.57 16.31 7.36
C SER A 11 -5.22 15.98 8.82
N SER A 12 -5.79 14.94 9.44
CA SER A 12 -5.53 14.68 10.88
C SER A 12 -4.83 13.35 11.12
N GLU A 13 -3.55 13.27 10.77
CA GLU A 13 -2.52 12.58 11.57
C GLU A 13 -1.15 12.78 10.90
N GLN A 14 -0.57 13.96 11.13
CA GLN A 14 0.86 14.17 10.95
C GLN A 14 1.60 13.40 12.05
N ASN A 15 2.44 12.43 11.65
CA ASN A 15 3.78 12.15 12.16
C ASN A 15 4.17 10.70 11.83
N LEU A 16 5.04 10.52 10.82
CA LEU A 16 5.64 9.28 10.31
C LEU A 16 4.95 8.55 9.11
N PRO A 17 3.62 8.63 8.83
CA PRO A 17 2.96 7.89 7.75
C PRO A 17 2.89 8.62 6.39
N ASP A 18 3.60 9.73 6.18
CA ASP A 18 3.55 10.52 4.94
C ASP A 18 3.86 9.69 3.68
N ALA A 19 4.86 8.81 3.75
CA ALA A 19 5.24 7.97 2.60
C ALA A 19 4.06 7.07 2.16
N GLY A 20 3.34 6.48 3.12
CA GLY A 20 2.17 5.65 2.84
C GLY A 20 1.04 6.45 2.19
N VAL A 21 0.90 7.74 2.53
CA VAL A 21 -0.11 8.63 1.91
C VAL A 21 0.28 8.97 0.47
N TRP A 22 1.55 9.29 0.20
CA TRP A 22 2.04 9.57 -1.16
C TRP A 22 1.91 8.33 -2.06
N PHE A 23 2.27 7.15 -1.56
CA PHE A 23 2.09 5.92 -2.32
C PHE A 23 0.61 5.56 -2.50
N LYS A 24 -0.28 5.81 -1.52
CA LYS A 24 -1.73 5.64 -1.72
C LYS A 24 -2.27 6.55 -2.82
N LYS A 25 -1.82 7.80 -2.86
CA LYS A 25 -2.22 8.76 -3.90
C LYS A 25 -1.70 8.37 -5.28
N ALA A 26 -0.50 7.82 -5.37
CA ALA A 26 0.06 7.31 -6.61
C ALA A 26 -0.62 5.99 -7.05
N ALA A 27 -0.89 5.08 -6.11
CA ALA A 27 -1.65 3.86 -6.35
C ALA A 27 -3.07 4.16 -6.86
N ALA A 28 -3.73 5.17 -6.29
CA ALA A 28 -5.03 5.67 -6.79
C ALA A 28 -4.98 6.23 -8.22
N GLN A 29 -3.80 6.62 -8.70
CA GLN A 29 -3.57 7.04 -10.10
C GLN A 29 -3.19 5.86 -11.00
N GLY A 30 -3.26 4.62 -10.51
CA GLY A 30 -2.87 3.42 -11.26
C GLY A 30 -1.35 3.18 -11.30
N ASN A 31 -0.58 3.80 -10.40
CA ASN A 31 0.86 3.58 -10.36
C ASN A 31 1.19 2.25 -9.67
N PHE A 32 1.56 1.24 -10.47
CA PHE A 32 1.92 -0.08 -9.99
C PHE A 32 3.17 -0.11 -9.08
N ALA A 33 4.14 0.79 -9.30
CA ALA A 33 5.29 0.90 -8.40
C ALA A 33 4.87 1.38 -7.01
N ALA A 34 3.88 2.28 -6.92
CA ALA A 34 3.34 2.71 -5.63
C ALA A 34 2.61 1.58 -4.88
N HIS A 35 1.89 0.73 -5.61
CA HIS A 35 1.34 -0.51 -5.06
C HIS A 35 2.44 -1.43 -4.50
N PHE A 36 3.58 -1.56 -5.20
CA PHE A 36 4.71 -2.34 -4.69
C PHE A 36 5.26 -1.79 -3.37
N TYR A 37 5.50 -0.47 -3.28
CA TYR A 37 5.99 0.15 -2.06
C TYR A 37 4.99 0.05 -0.89
N LEU A 38 3.69 0.22 -1.14
CA LEU A 38 2.66 -0.01 -0.11
C LEU A 38 2.67 -1.45 0.38
N GLY A 39 2.78 -2.40 -0.54
CA GLY A 39 2.89 -3.82 -0.21
C GLY A 39 4.05 -4.10 0.74
N ARG A 40 5.23 -3.55 0.45
CA ARG A 40 6.42 -3.66 1.30
C ARG A 40 6.28 -2.95 2.65
N MET A 41 5.65 -1.77 2.68
CA MET A 41 5.38 -1.07 3.94
C MET A 41 4.49 -1.91 4.85
N TYR A 42 3.42 -2.52 4.32
CA TYR A 42 2.55 -3.42 5.07
C TYR A 42 3.24 -4.75 5.45
N GLN A 43 4.17 -5.25 4.65
CA GLN A 43 4.96 -6.43 4.98
C GLN A 43 5.95 -6.18 6.13
N ASN A 44 6.62 -5.02 6.12
CA ASN A 44 7.64 -4.68 7.10
C ASN A 44 7.08 -4.02 8.37
N GLY A 45 5.89 -3.42 8.27
CA GLY A 45 5.36 -2.55 9.32
C GLY A 45 6.02 -1.16 9.35
N ASP A 46 6.60 -0.71 8.24
CA ASP A 46 7.30 0.57 8.12
C ASP A 46 6.28 1.71 8.01
N GLY A 47 6.02 2.40 9.13
CA GLY A 47 5.07 3.52 9.20
C GLY A 47 3.59 3.14 9.05
N VAL A 48 3.29 1.84 8.96
CA VAL A 48 1.94 1.27 8.97
C VAL A 48 1.93 -0.02 9.79
N GLU A 49 0.77 -0.41 10.32
CA GLU A 49 0.66 -1.70 10.99
C GLU A 49 0.95 -2.85 10.02
N ARG A 50 1.78 -3.80 10.45
CA ARG A 50 2.15 -4.97 9.63
C ARG A 50 0.91 -5.78 9.31
N ASN A 51 0.58 -5.90 8.03
CA ASN A 51 -0.61 -6.59 7.58
C ASN A 51 -0.31 -7.36 6.28
N MET A 52 -0.15 -8.68 6.41
CA MET A 52 0.19 -9.54 5.27
C MET A 52 -0.92 -9.63 4.22
N GLU A 53 -2.19 -9.52 4.62
CA GLU A 53 -3.32 -9.54 3.69
C GLU A 53 -3.31 -8.30 2.80
N LYS A 54 -3.14 -7.11 3.41
CA LYS A 54 -3.00 -5.84 2.67
C LYS A 54 -1.73 -5.84 1.82
N ALA A 55 -0.63 -6.39 2.34
CA ALA A 55 0.61 -6.52 1.59
C ALA A 55 0.42 -7.33 0.30
N ARG A 56 -0.18 -8.54 0.40
CA ARG A 56 -0.48 -9.39 -0.77
C ARG A 56 -1.42 -8.70 -1.75
N PHE A 57 -2.47 -8.02 -1.27
CA PHE A 57 -3.38 -7.28 -2.14
C PHE A 57 -2.67 -6.20 -2.95
N HIS A 58 -1.83 -5.38 -2.31
CA HIS A 58 -1.08 -4.33 -3.00
C HIS A 58 -0.01 -4.91 -3.93
N LEU A 59 0.71 -5.97 -3.53
CA LEU A 59 1.70 -6.63 -4.39
C LEU A 59 1.07 -7.34 -5.60
N SER A 60 -0.12 -7.92 -5.47
CA SER A 60 -0.86 -8.52 -6.57
C SER A 60 -1.19 -7.48 -7.64
N ASN A 61 -1.73 -6.32 -7.24
CA ASN A 61 -1.98 -5.22 -8.17
C ASN A 61 -0.70 -4.76 -8.87
N ALA A 62 0.43 -4.68 -8.15
CA ALA A 62 1.72 -4.32 -8.75
C ALA A 62 2.23 -5.40 -9.73
N ALA A 63 2.02 -6.68 -9.42
CA ALA A 63 2.35 -7.80 -10.29
C ALA A 63 1.53 -7.79 -11.59
N GLU A 64 0.24 -7.45 -11.53
CA GLU A 64 -0.61 -7.24 -12.71
C GLU A 64 -0.08 -6.12 -13.62
N GLY A 65 0.58 -5.12 -13.03
CA GLY A 65 1.29 -4.06 -13.74
C GLY A 65 2.62 -4.45 -14.37
N GLY A 66 3.03 -5.72 -14.27
CA GLY A 66 4.32 -6.20 -14.78
C GLY A 66 5.52 -5.83 -13.90
N ILE A 67 5.30 -5.42 -12.63
CA ILE A 67 6.39 -5.16 -11.69
C ILE A 67 6.98 -6.50 -11.23
N GLU A 68 8.03 -6.99 -11.89
CA GLU A 68 8.74 -8.22 -11.53
C GLU A 68 9.17 -8.29 -10.04
N PRO A 69 9.67 -7.19 -9.42
CA PRO A 69 9.96 -7.19 -7.99
C PRO A 69 8.75 -7.51 -7.10
N ALA A 70 7.53 -7.15 -7.54
CA ALA A 70 6.31 -7.38 -6.77
C ALA A 70 5.92 -8.86 -6.78
N LEU A 71 6.06 -9.55 -7.92
CA LEU A 71 5.88 -11.00 -8.02
C LEU A 71 6.82 -11.74 -7.09
N LYS A 72 8.10 -11.34 -7.04
CA LYS A 72 9.08 -11.96 -6.16
C LYS A 72 8.71 -11.75 -4.68
N ALA A 73 8.33 -10.53 -4.30
CA ALA A 73 7.90 -10.23 -2.94
C ALA A 73 6.61 -10.97 -2.56
N LEU A 74 5.68 -11.14 -3.51
CA LEU A 74 4.46 -11.93 -3.31
C LEU A 74 4.80 -13.40 -3.03
N ASN A 75 5.63 -14.03 -3.87
CA ASN A 75 6.08 -15.41 -3.67
C ASN A 75 6.78 -15.59 -2.31
N GLU A 76 7.62 -14.63 -1.92
CA GLU A 76 8.31 -14.66 -0.62
C GLU A 76 7.33 -14.61 0.56
N LEU A 77 6.27 -13.80 0.46
CA LEU A 77 5.20 -13.77 1.46
C LEU A 77 4.46 -15.11 1.56
N GLU A 78 4.19 -15.78 0.44
CA GLU A 78 3.53 -17.08 0.44
C GLU A 78 4.40 -18.18 1.07
N HIS A 79 5.72 -18.10 0.85
CA HIS A 79 6.67 -19.06 1.42
C HIS A 79 6.88 -18.86 2.92
N GLN A 80 6.76 -17.63 3.44
CA GLN A 80 6.85 -17.35 4.87
C GLN A 80 5.62 -17.81 5.68
N THR A 81 4.51 -18.12 5.01
CA THR A 81 3.25 -18.55 5.67
C THR A 81 3.06 -20.07 5.76
N LYS A 82 4.09 -20.87 5.44
CA LYS A 82 4.06 -22.34 5.42
C LYS A 82 4.96 -22.93 6.50
#